data_AF-A0A060T8P2-F1
#
_entry.id   AF-A0A060T8P2-F1
#
_cell.length_a   1.000
_cell.length_b   1.000
_cell.length_c   1.000
_cell.angle_alpha   90.00
_cell.angle_beta   90.00
_cell.angle_gamma   90.00
#
_symmetry.space_group_name_H-M   'P 1'
#
loop_
_entity.id
_entity.type
_entity.pdbx_description
1 polymer ?
#
loop_
_entity_poly.entity_id
_entity_poly.type
_entity_poly.pdbx_seq_one_letter_code
_entity_poly.pdbx_strand_id
1 'polypeptide(L)'
;MDDVWEEEGPAPSSTTRVEREHHNAGYVEGITASKEKWLQPGFDGGYPTGAVLGMQVGQIIGTLQGLGLRDIETKATSDLSIENIYSSKYWDKDANPTFDGTHPLIEQWNAKVQALSGSPQGSHQGSQQIPAQASSVAEKTPAKYDF
;
A
#
# COMPACT_ATOMS: atom_id res chain seq x y z
N MET A 1 -56.05 26.38 49.64
CA MET A 1 -55.53 25.03 49.91
C MET A 1 -56.10 24.16 48.81
N ASP A 2 -55.37 23.73 47.77
CA ASP A 2 -53.94 23.67 47.53
C ASP A 2 -53.71 23.79 46.00
N ASP A 3 -52.92 24.78 45.57
CA ASP A 3 -52.39 24.81 44.21
C ASP A 3 -51.30 23.73 44.12
N VAL A 4 -51.73 22.51 43.80
CA VAL A 4 -50.85 21.36 43.56
C VAL A 4 -50.55 21.28 42.07
N TRP A 5 -49.96 22.34 41.52
CA TRP A 5 -49.27 22.31 40.22
C TRP A 5 -48.16 23.35 40.26
N GLU A 6 -47.07 22.99 40.92
CA GLU A 6 -45.78 23.63 40.67
C GLU A 6 -45.46 23.36 39.20
N GLU A 7 -45.60 24.39 38.34
CA GLU A 7 -45.22 24.29 36.93
C GLU A 7 -43.72 24.00 36.83
N GLU A 8 -43.36 22.71 36.74
CA GLU A 8 -42.09 22.33 36.14
C GLU A 8 -42.18 22.56 34.63
N GLY A 9 -41.99 23.82 34.22
CA GLY A 9 -41.63 24.13 32.84
C GLY A 9 -40.38 23.33 32.46
N PRO A 10 -40.31 22.72 31.26
CA PRO A 10 -39.21 21.86 30.88
C PRO A 10 -37.89 22.63 31.01
N ALA A 11 -37.05 22.22 31.96
CA ALA A 11 -35.80 22.90 32.26
C ALA A 11 -34.97 23.02 30.97
N PRO A 12 -34.64 24.26 30.50
CA PRO A 12 -33.97 24.52 29.21
C PRO A 12 -32.53 23.96 29.11
N SER A 13 -32.07 23.22 30.11
CA SER A 13 -30.73 22.65 30.23
C SER A 13 -30.65 21.15 29.92
N SER A 14 -31.77 20.41 30.00
CA SER A 14 -31.77 18.95 29.83
C SER A 14 -31.73 18.55 28.34
N THR A 15 -32.54 19.21 27.51
CA THR A 15 -32.58 19.01 26.06
C THR A 15 -31.26 19.43 25.39
N THR A 16 -30.74 20.62 25.73
CA THR A 16 -29.46 21.13 25.22
C THR A 16 -28.26 20.27 25.64
N ARG A 17 -28.35 19.60 26.79
CA ARG A 17 -27.34 18.63 27.24
C ARG A 17 -27.39 17.34 26.41
N VAL A 18 -28.57 16.77 26.21
CA VAL A 18 -28.75 15.54 25.40
C VAL A 18 -28.31 15.77 23.97
N GLU A 19 -28.65 16.92 23.36
CA GLU A 19 -28.20 17.27 22.00
C GLU A 19 -26.68 17.32 21.89
N ARG A 20 -26.00 17.95 22.86
CA ARG A 20 -24.53 18.00 22.90
C ARG A 20 -23.91 16.62 23.08
N GLU A 21 -24.49 15.80 23.94
CA GLU A 21 -24.04 14.42 24.17
C GLU A 21 -24.18 13.58 22.89
N HIS A 22 -25.32 13.67 22.20
CA HIS A 22 -25.56 12.96 20.93
C HIS A 22 -24.66 13.47 19.79
N HIS A 23 -24.46 14.79 19.68
CA HIS A 23 -23.57 15.37 18.67
C HIS A 23 -22.13 14.89 18.88
N ASN A 24 -21.63 14.93 20.12
CA ASN A 24 -20.28 14.45 20.42
C ASN A 24 -20.16 12.94 20.21
N ALA A 25 -21.16 12.16 20.62
CA ALA A 25 -21.20 10.72 20.38
C ALA A 25 -21.15 10.41 18.87
N GLY A 26 -21.99 11.07 18.06
CA GLY A 26 -22.02 10.88 16.61
C GLY A 26 -20.73 11.33 15.91
N TYR A 27 -20.08 12.40 16.39
CA TYR A 27 -18.77 12.82 15.87
C TYR A 27 -17.67 11.78 16.15
N VAL A 28 -17.60 11.28 17.38
CA VAL A 28 -16.65 10.23 17.78
C VAL A 28 -16.91 8.92 17.03
N GLU A 29 -18.18 8.53 16.91
CA GLU A 29 -18.61 7.37 16.14
C GLU A 29 -18.23 7.52 14.67
N GLY A 30 -18.50 8.68 14.05
CA GLY A 30 -18.14 8.96 12.67
C GLY A 30 -16.63 8.88 12.40
N ILE A 31 -15.80 9.38 13.32
CA ILE A 31 -14.34 9.25 13.23
C ILE A 31 -13.91 7.79 13.36
N THR A 32 -14.47 7.08 14.34
CA THR A 32 -14.12 5.69 14.63
C THR A 32 -14.50 4.78 13.45
N ALA A 33 -15.73 4.90 12.97
CA ALA A 33 -16.24 4.17 11.83
C ALA A 33 -15.44 4.47 10.55
N SER A 34 -15.04 5.73 10.33
CA SER A 34 -14.20 6.10 9.18
C SER A 34 -12.83 5.45 9.26
N LYS A 35 -12.16 5.48 10.43
CA LYS A 35 -10.85 4.84 10.61
C LYS A 35 -10.91 3.34 10.37
N GLU A 36 -11.93 2.68 10.92
CA GLU A 36 -12.12 1.24 10.75
C GLU A 36 -12.41 0.87 9.29
N LYS A 37 -13.27 1.66 8.61
CA LYS A 37 -13.63 1.46 7.21
C LYS A 37 -12.42 1.50 6.26
N TRP A 38 -11.44 2.36 6.52
CA TRP A 38 -10.29 2.55 5.61
C TRP A 38 -9.04 1.76 6.01
N LEU A 39 -9.02 1.12 7.19
CA LEU A 39 -7.86 0.39 7.67
C LEU A 39 -7.52 -0.83 6.80
N GLN A 40 -8.48 -1.72 6.57
CA GLN A 40 -8.25 -2.93 5.77
C GLN A 40 -7.97 -2.61 4.30
N PRO A 41 -8.75 -1.76 3.60
CA PRO A 41 -8.45 -1.39 2.22
C PRO A 41 -7.07 -0.73 2.05
N GLY A 42 -6.67 0.10 3.03
CA GLY A 42 -5.34 0.71 3.02
C GLY A 42 -4.23 -0.33 3.19
N PHE A 43 -4.41 -1.29 4.09
CA PHE A 43 -3.48 -2.41 4.25
C PHE A 43 -3.42 -3.29 3.01
N ASP A 44 -4.57 -3.71 2.47
CA ASP A 44 -4.65 -4.59 1.31
C ASP A 44 -4.05 -3.95 0.05
N GLY A 45 -4.19 -2.62 -0.10
CA GLY A 45 -3.56 -1.86 -1.18
C GLY A 45 -2.05 -1.68 -1.00
N GLY A 46 -1.61 -1.37 0.23
CA GLY A 46 -0.20 -1.07 0.52
C GLY A 46 0.69 -2.29 0.71
N TYR A 47 0.15 -3.38 1.26
CA TYR A 47 0.91 -4.57 1.66
C TYR A 47 1.64 -5.25 0.49
N PRO A 48 1.01 -5.51 -0.67
CA PRO A 48 1.70 -6.14 -1.80
C PRO A 48 2.90 -5.31 -2.28
N THR A 49 2.73 -3.98 -2.37
CA THR A 49 3.80 -3.07 -2.79
C THR A 49 4.94 -3.06 -1.78
N GLY A 50 4.62 -2.99 -0.48
CA GLY A 50 5.62 -3.07 0.57
C GLY A 50 6.35 -4.42 0.61
N ALA A 51 5.66 -5.52 0.32
CA ALA A 51 6.26 -6.85 0.24
C ALA A 51 7.27 -6.96 -0.92
N VAL A 52 6.94 -6.43 -2.10
CA VAL A 52 7.85 -6.39 -3.25
C VAL A 52 9.10 -5.57 -2.94
N LEU A 53 8.93 -4.36 -2.38
CA LEU A 53 10.06 -3.50 -2.00
C LEU A 53 10.92 -4.15 -0.91
N GLY A 54 10.29 -4.68 0.13
CA GLY A 54 10.99 -5.37 1.23
C GLY A 54 11.78 -6.58 0.75
N MET A 55 11.23 -7.37 -0.18
CA MET A 55 11.93 -8.48 -0.81
C MET A 55 13.18 -8.02 -1.57
N GLN A 56 13.07 -6.98 -2.40
CA GLN A 56 14.18 -6.44 -3.17
C GLN A 56 15.30 -5.89 -2.27
N VAL A 57 14.93 -5.13 -1.24
CA VAL A 57 15.88 -4.61 -0.24
C VAL A 57 16.57 -5.74 0.51
N GLY A 58 15.80 -6.74 0.94
CA GLY A 58 16.33 -7.92 1.63
C GLY A 58 17.32 -8.71 0.77
N GLN A 59 17.05 -8.85 -0.53
CA GLN A 59 17.98 -9.48 -1.48
C GLN A 59 19.30 -8.70 -1.61
N ILE A 60 19.23 -7.37 -1.72
CA ILE A 60 20.42 -6.51 -1.80
C ILE A 60 21.26 -6.66 -0.53
N ILE A 61 20.65 -6.48 0.64
CA ILE A 61 21.35 -6.56 1.93
C ILE A 61 21.91 -7.99 2.14
N GLY A 62 21.10 -9.02 1.89
CA GLY A 62 21.52 -10.42 2.03
C GLY A 62 22.67 -10.80 1.10
N THR A 63 22.70 -10.26 -0.12
CA THR A 63 23.83 -10.46 -1.04
C THR A 63 25.10 -9.78 -0.52
N LEU A 64 25.00 -8.54 -0.03
CA LEU A 64 26.14 -7.82 0.55
C LEU A 64 26.68 -8.53 1.81
N GLN A 65 25.79 -9.06 2.64
CA GLN A 65 26.12 -9.88 3.80
C GLN A 65 26.83 -11.18 3.39
N GLY A 66 26.33 -11.87 2.37
CA GLY A 66 26.93 -13.09 1.82
C GLY A 66 28.34 -12.85 1.23
N LEU A 67 28.59 -11.67 0.67
CA LEU A 67 29.91 -11.24 0.19
C LEU A 67 30.84 -10.73 1.31
N GLY A 68 30.36 -10.59 2.55
CA GLY A 68 31.14 -10.08 3.68
C GLY A 68 31.43 -8.57 3.64
N LEU A 69 30.69 -7.80 2.84
CA LEU A 69 30.95 -6.38 2.59
C LEU A 69 30.28 -5.47 3.62
N ARG A 70 30.67 -5.56 4.90
CA ARG A 70 30.02 -4.89 6.04
C ARG A 70 29.91 -3.36 5.92
N ASP A 71 30.93 -2.69 5.40
CA ASP A 71 30.91 -1.23 5.23
C ASP A 71 29.88 -0.80 4.17
N ILE A 72 29.74 -1.61 3.11
CA ILE A 72 28.80 -1.36 2.02
C ILE A 72 27.39 -1.73 2.44
N GLU A 73 27.22 -2.84 3.17
CA GLU A 73 25.98 -3.25 3.81
C GLU A 73 25.45 -2.14 4.72
N THR A 74 26.28 -1.59 5.62
CA THR A 74 25.85 -0.55 6.55
C THR A 74 25.32 0.68 5.81
N LYS A 75 25.99 1.07 4.71
CA LYS A 75 25.51 2.14 3.83
C LYS A 75 24.21 1.77 3.14
N ALA A 76 24.10 0.56 2.59
CA ALA A 76 22.89 0.08 1.93
C ALA A 76 21.68 0.07 2.88
N THR A 77 21.86 -0.40 4.11
CA THR A 77 20.80 -0.43 5.14
C THR A 77 20.33 0.98 5.51
N SER A 78 21.24 1.95 5.60
CA SER A 78 20.89 3.35 5.84
C SER A 78 20.17 3.97 4.64
N ASP A 79 20.66 3.73 3.43
CA ASP A 79 20.12 4.35 2.21
C ASP A 79 18.78 3.72 1.79
N LEU A 80 18.60 2.41 2.01
CA LEU A 80 17.39 1.65 1.74
C LEU A 80 16.48 1.53 2.97
N SER A 81 16.58 2.46 3.90
CA SER A 81 15.69 2.51 5.06
C SER A 81 14.25 2.83 4.63
N ILE A 82 13.28 2.49 5.50
CA ILE A 82 11.85 2.73 5.26
C ILE A 82 11.60 4.21 5.00
N GLU A 83 12.26 5.09 5.74
CA GLU A 83 12.13 6.54 5.63
C GLU A 83 12.59 7.06 4.26
N ASN A 84 13.64 6.46 3.70
CA ASN A 84 14.20 6.87 2.41
C ASN A 84 13.40 6.29 1.24
N ILE A 85 13.00 5.02 1.33
CA ILE A 85 12.20 4.33 0.32
C ILE A 85 10.80 4.97 0.22
N TYR A 86 10.18 5.30 1.34
CA TYR A 86 8.85 5.94 1.39
C TYR A 86 8.91 7.46 1.49
N SER A 87 10.04 8.07 1.13
CA SER A 87 10.17 9.52 1.15
C SER A 87 9.20 10.18 0.16
N SER A 88 8.74 11.39 0.49
CA SER A 88 7.85 12.20 -0.36
C SER A 88 8.44 12.56 -1.74
N LYS A 89 9.70 12.22 -1.99
CA LYS A 89 10.34 12.32 -3.29
C LYS A 89 9.82 11.26 -4.27
N TYR A 90 9.58 10.05 -3.78
CA TYR A 90 9.19 8.89 -4.59
C TYR A 90 7.70 8.55 -4.45
N TRP A 91 7.03 9.16 -3.49
CA TRP A 91 5.63 8.92 -3.15
C TRP A 91 4.86 10.23 -3.01
N ASP A 92 3.64 10.25 -3.53
CA ASP A 92 2.73 11.37 -3.34
C ASP A 92 1.96 11.30 -2.00
N LYS A 93 1.11 12.30 -1.74
CA LYS A 93 0.27 12.38 -0.54
C LYS A 93 -0.79 11.27 -0.42
N ASP A 94 -1.09 10.60 -1.54
CA ASP A 94 -2.09 9.54 -1.64
C ASP A 94 -1.42 8.15 -1.67
N ALA A 95 -0.11 8.08 -1.37
CA ALA A 95 0.72 6.88 -1.38
C ALA A 95 0.83 6.19 -2.76
N ASN A 96 0.75 6.97 -3.84
CA ASN A 96 1.08 6.46 -5.17
C ASN A 96 2.58 6.68 -5.47
N PRO A 97 3.24 5.70 -6.12
CA PRO A 97 4.61 5.87 -6.57
C PRO A 97 4.68 6.88 -7.71
N THR A 98 5.69 7.75 -7.67
CA THR A 98 5.94 8.75 -8.73
C THR A 98 6.85 8.24 -9.84
N PHE A 99 7.30 6.99 -9.73
CA PHE A 99 8.21 6.30 -10.66
C PHE A 99 7.50 5.11 -11.32
N ASP A 100 8.00 4.70 -12.49
CA ASP A 100 7.53 3.53 -13.22
C ASP A 100 8.38 2.28 -12.93
N GLY A 101 7.72 1.17 -12.62
CA GLY A 101 8.39 -0.11 -12.40
C GLY A 101 9.18 -0.17 -11.08
N THR A 102 10.51 -0.18 -11.16
CA THR A 102 11.39 -0.43 -10.00
C THR A 102 11.74 0.87 -9.29
N HIS A 103 11.79 0.84 -7.96
CA HIS A 103 12.16 2.00 -7.16
C HIS A 103 13.59 2.48 -7.52
N PRO A 104 13.81 3.78 -7.82
CA PRO A 104 15.11 4.27 -8.32
C PRO A 104 16.31 3.99 -7.40
N LEU A 105 16.14 4.09 -6.07
CA LEU A 105 17.22 3.74 -5.12
C LEU A 105 17.54 2.23 -5.14
N ILE A 106 16.52 1.38 -5.31
CA ILE A 106 16.71 -0.06 -5.36
C ILE A 106 17.42 -0.43 -6.65
N GLU A 107 17.05 0.20 -7.77
CA GLU A 107 17.73 0.00 -9.05
C GLU A 107 19.22 0.37 -8.97
N GLN A 108 19.55 1.53 -8.39
CA GLN A 108 20.94 1.96 -8.20
C GLN A 108 21.75 0.96 -7.35
N TRP A 109 21.17 0.51 -6.24
CA TRP A 109 21.82 -0.46 -5.37
C TRP A 109 21.92 -1.85 -6.01
N ASN A 110 20.93 -2.27 -6.78
CA ASN A 110 20.97 -3.51 -7.52
C ASN A 110 22.09 -3.50 -8.57
N ALA A 111 22.22 -2.40 -9.33
CA ALA A 111 23.33 -2.23 -10.27
C ALA A 111 24.70 -2.27 -9.55
N LYS A 112 24.80 -1.65 -8.37
CA LYS A 112 26.01 -1.66 -7.56
C LYS A 112 26.34 -3.06 -7.03
N VAL A 113 25.36 -3.79 -6.52
CA VAL A 113 25.55 -5.18 -6.05
C VAL A 113 25.95 -6.08 -7.22
N GLN A 114 25.30 -5.95 -8.37
CA GLN A 114 25.66 -6.71 -9.58
C GLN A 114 27.12 -6.48 -9.96
N ALA A 115 27.57 -5.23 -10.00
CA ALA A 115 28.97 -4.88 -10.28
C ALA A 115 29.97 -5.46 -9.24
N LEU A 116 29.55 -5.64 -7.99
CA LEU A 116 30.37 -6.23 -6.93
C LEU A 116 30.36 -7.77 -6.95
N SER A 117 29.24 -8.39 -7.33
CA SER A 117 29.08 -9.84 -7.39
C SER A 117 29.54 -10.47 -8.72
N GLY A 118 29.60 -9.68 -9.80
CA GLY A 118 29.89 -10.17 -11.14
C GLY A 118 30.53 -9.11 -12.02
N SER A 119 31.60 -9.49 -12.72
CA SER A 119 32.11 -8.74 -13.88
C SER A 119 30.99 -8.49 -14.91
N PRO A 120 31.05 -7.40 -15.68
CA PRO A 120 29.93 -6.94 -16.52
C PRO A 120 29.63 -7.90 -17.67
N GLN A 121 28.57 -8.71 -17.53
CA GLN A 121 27.85 -9.38 -18.62
C GLN A 121 26.40 -9.57 -18.15
N GLY A 122 25.35 -9.23 -18.88
CA GLY A 122 25.24 -8.66 -20.20
C GLY A 122 23.79 -8.19 -20.41
N SER A 123 23.65 -7.26 -21.33
CA SER A 123 22.41 -6.86 -22.00
C SER A 123 21.34 -7.95 -22.04
N HIS A 124 20.26 -7.77 -21.29
CA HIS A 124 18.96 -8.26 -21.75
C HIS A 124 18.26 -7.08 -22.43
N GLN A 125 18.59 -6.96 -23.72
CA GLN A 125 17.77 -6.25 -24.69
C GLN A 125 16.33 -6.77 -24.58
N GLY A 126 15.40 -5.86 -24.82
CA GLY A 126 14.00 -6.18 -24.98
C GLY A 126 13.73 -7.14 -26.14
N SER A 127 12.45 -7.46 -26.24
CA SER A 127 11.82 -8.13 -27.39
C SER A 127 12.08 -9.63 -27.48
N GLN A 128 11.26 -10.42 -26.77
CA GLN A 128 10.78 -11.66 -27.38
C GLN A 128 9.42 -11.38 -28.02
N GLN A 129 9.47 -11.11 -29.33
CA GLN A 129 8.39 -11.45 -30.24
C GLN A 129 7.97 -12.91 -30.00
N ILE A 130 6.68 -13.13 -29.75
CA ILE A 130 6.07 -14.45 -29.90
C ILE A 130 5.77 -14.61 -31.41
N PRO A 131 6.33 -15.62 -32.11
CA PRO A 131 5.96 -15.89 -33.48
C PRO A 131 4.58 -16.54 -33.55
N ALA A 132 3.80 -16.05 -34.52
CA ALA A 132 2.50 -16.57 -34.91
C ALA A 132 2.51 -18.09 -35.14
N GLN A 133 1.57 -18.79 -34.53
CA GLN A 133 1.06 -20.04 -35.07
C GLN A 133 -0.45 -19.94 -35.20
N ALA A 134 -0.87 -19.77 -36.44
CA ALA A 134 -2.22 -20.03 -36.87
C ALA A 134 -2.56 -21.51 -36.62
N SER A 135 -3.69 -21.77 -35.99
CA SER A 135 -4.41 -23.02 -36.18
C SER A 135 -5.90 -22.69 -36.21
N SER A 136 -6.34 -22.49 -37.45
CA SER A 136 -7.72 -22.68 -37.89
C SER A 136 -8.12 -24.12 -37.57
N VAL A 137 -9.13 -24.30 -36.71
CA VAL A 137 -9.97 -25.50 -36.73
C VAL A 137 -11.42 -25.08 -36.58
N ALA A 138 -12.22 -25.60 -37.51
CA ALA A 138 -13.60 -25.29 -37.81
C ALA A 138 -14.60 -25.53 -36.66
N GLU A 139 -15.49 -24.56 -36.49
CA GLU A 139 -16.96 -24.68 -36.53
C GLU A 139 -17.61 -26.06 -36.27
N LYS A 140 -18.36 -26.19 -35.16
CA LYS A 140 -19.60 -27.00 -35.11
C LYS A 140 -20.54 -26.59 -33.95
N THR A 141 -21.60 -25.88 -34.34
CA THR A 141 -23.02 -25.89 -33.87
C THR A 141 -23.37 -26.00 -32.36
N PRO A 142 -24.23 -25.12 -31.81
CA PRO A 142 -24.69 -25.19 -30.42
C PRO A 142 -25.82 -26.20 -30.22
N ALA A 143 -25.70 -27.04 -29.19
CA ALA A 143 -26.79 -27.86 -28.68
C ALA A 143 -27.62 -27.08 -27.65
N LYS A 144 -28.94 -27.10 -27.86
CA LYS A 144 -29.96 -26.53 -26.97
C LYS A 144 -30.00 -27.31 -25.65
N TYR A 145 -30.15 -26.61 -24.53
CA TYR A 145 -30.57 -27.20 -23.26
C TYR A 145 -31.97 -26.68 -22.92
N ASP A 146 -32.94 -27.58 -22.97
CA ASP A 146 -34.23 -27.48 -22.27
C ASP A 146 -34.12 -28.36 -21.02
N PHE A 147 -34.38 -27.79 -19.84
CA PHE A 147 -35.01 -28.43 -18.68
C PHE A 147 -35.50 -27.36 -17.71
#